data_AF-A0A165SR24-F1
#
_entry.id   AF-A0A165SR24-F1
#
_cell.length_a   1.000
_cell.length_b   1.000
_cell.length_c   1.000
_cell.angle_alpha   90.00
_cell.angle_beta   90.00
_cell.angle_gamma   90.00
#
_symmetry.space_group_name_H-M   'P 1'
#
loop_
_entity.id
_entity.type
_entity.pdbx_description
1 polymer ?
#
loop_
_entity_poly.entity_id
_entity_poly.type
_entity_poly.pdbx_seq_one_letter_code
_entity_poly.pdbx_strand_id
1 'polypeptide(L)'
;YIEDENGVPVSGSMIKQIFAIARSIWVSLHQDGQAPDCWGKVAVDARCKYEYYMCTKFPVLALGEANWKAHYICTKLYSSWFSTHV
;
A
#
# COMPACT_ATOMS: atom_id res chain seq x y z
N TYR A 1 -0.56 8.08 10.00
CA TYR A 1 0.51 8.12 10.99
C TYR A 1 1.26 6.81 10.85
N ILE A 2 2.51 6.85 10.39
CA ILE A 2 3.36 5.68 10.19
C ILE A 2 4.59 5.94 11.05
N GLU A 3 4.92 5.02 11.94
CA GLU A 3 6.05 5.10 12.86
C GLU A 3 7.00 3.92 12.64
N ASP A 4 8.26 4.10 12.98
CA ASP A 4 9.28 3.06 13.04
C ASP A 4 9.18 2.20 14.31
N GLU A 5 10.16 1.32 14.51
CA GLU A 5 10.25 0.41 15.66
C GLU A 5 10.38 1.11 17.01
N ASN A 6 10.83 2.36 17.01
CA ASN A 6 11.02 3.18 18.21
C ASN A 6 9.82 4.12 18.46
N GLY A 7 8.74 4.00 17.67
CA GLY A 7 7.61 4.91 17.72
C GLY A 7 7.92 6.29 17.11
N VAL A 8 9.00 6.42 16.32
CA VAL A 8 9.35 7.67 15.67
C VAL A 8 8.60 7.77 14.34
N PRO A 9 7.88 8.87 14.07
CA PRO A 9 7.21 9.07 12.79
C PRO A 9 8.20 9.00 11.62
N VAL A 10 7.86 8.23 10.59
CA VAL A 10 8.68 8.19 9.36
C VAL A 10 8.71 9.56 8.69
N SER A 11 9.86 9.92 8.11
CA SER A 11 10.03 11.23 7.48
C SER A 11 9.04 11.45 6.33
N GLY A 12 8.67 12.70 6.07
CA GLY A 12 7.78 13.06 4.95
C GLY A 12 8.32 12.60 3.58
N SER A 13 9.65 12.53 3.42
CA SER A 13 10.29 11.98 2.21
C SER A 13 10.02 10.48 2.07
N MET A 14 10.13 9.72 3.16
CA MET A 14 9.83 8.29 3.16
C MET A 14 8.35 8.02 2.88
N ILE A 15 7.45 8.83 3.45
CA ILE A 15 6.00 8.74 3.16
C ILE A 15 5.73 8.93 1.67
N LYS A 16 6.36 9.92 1.04
CA LYS A 16 6.22 10.15 -0.41
C LYS A 16 6.68 8.93 -1.22
N GLN A 17 7.79 8.31 -0.84
CA GLN A 17 8.30 7.10 -1.49
C GLN A 17 7.35 5.91 -1.31
N ILE A 18 6.83 5.70 -0.10
CA ILE A 18 5.82 4.67 0.19
C ILE A 18 4.61 4.84 -0.73
N PHE A 19 4.10 6.06 -0.85
CA PHE A 19 2.94 6.35 -1.71
C PHE A 19 3.25 6.18 -3.20
N ALA A 20 4.46 6.51 -3.63
CA ALA A 20 4.88 6.30 -5.02
C ALA A 20 4.88 4.80 -5.36
N ILE A 21 5.50 3.97 -4.52
CA ILE A 21 5.55 2.52 -4.72
C ILE A 21 4.14 1.90 -4.66
N ALA A 22 3.30 2.32 -3.72
CA ALA A 22 1.92 1.84 -3.64
C ALA A 22 1.16 2.08 -4.96
N ARG A 23 1.27 3.29 -5.53
CA ARG A 23 0.65 3.62 -6.82
C ARG A 23 1.24 2.81 -7.97
N SER A 24 2.55 2.60 -8.01
CA SER A 24 3.18 1.76 -9.04
C SER A 24 2.66 0.32 -8.99
N ILE A 25 2.43 -0.23 -7.80
CA ILE A 25 1.82 -1.57 -7.66
C ILE A 25 0.39 -1.57 -8.21
N TRP A 26 -0.43 -0.56 -7.89
CA TRP A 26 -1.79 -0.48 -8.41
C TRP A 26 -1.86 -0.33 -9.92
N VAL A 27 -0.92 0.43 -10.51
CA VAL A 27 -0.78 0.52 -11.97
C VAL A 27 -0.47 -0.85 -12.56
N SER A 28 0.47 -1.61 -11.98
CA SER A 28 0.75 -2.98 -12.42
C SER A 28 -0.47 -3.89 -12.29
N LEU A 29 -1.18 -3.85 -11.16
CA LEU A 29 -2.41 -4.63 -10.97
C LEU A 29 -3.49 -4.26 -11.99
N HIS A 30 -3.60 -2.98 -12.36
CA HIS A 30 -4.57 -2.53 -13.36
C HIS A 30 -4.21 -3.02 -14.76
N GLN A 31 -2.93 -2.94 -15.14
CA GLN A 31 -2.41 -3.49 -16.39
C GLN A 31 -2.63 -5.01 -16.48
N ASP A 32 -2.51 -5.71 -15.35
CA ASP A 32 -2.76 -7.15 -15.25
C ASP A 32 -4.26 -7.50 -15.21
N GLY A 33 -5.17 -6.52 -15.20
CA GLY A 33 -6.63 -6.73 -15.08
C GLY A 33 -7.08 -7.19 -13.69
N GLN A 34 -6.24 -6.99 -12.67
CA GLN A 34 -6.43 -7.45 -11.29
C GLN A 34 -6.74 -6.31 -10.30
N ALA A 35 -6.81 -5.06 -10.77
CA ALA A 35 -7.18 -3.93 -9.93
C ALA A 35 -8.70 -3.90 -9.68
N PRO A 36 -9.16 -4.01 -8.42
CA PRO A 36 -10.59 -3.99 -8.12
C PRO A 36 -11.17 -2.57 -8.10
N ASP A 37 -12.48 -2.41 -8.29
CA ASP A 37 -13.14 -1.09 -8.14
C ASP A 37 -13.04 -0.54 -6.71
N CYS A 38 -13.00 -1.45 -5.74
CA CYS A 38 -12.85 -1.14 -4.33
C CYS A 38 -11.83 -2.10 -3.73
N TRP A 39 -10.87 -1.56 -2.97
CA TRP A 39 -9.84 -2.38 -2.34
C TRP A 39 -10.40 -3.43 -1.37
N GLY A 40 -11.59 -3.20 -0.80
CA GLY A 40 -12.28 -4.20 0.03
C GLY A 40 -12.71 -5.47 -0.73
N LYS A 41 -12.75 -5.42 -2.07
CA LYS A 41 -13.09 -6.54 -2.96
C LYS A 41 -11.87 -7.10 -3.69
N VAL A 42 -10.66 -6.73 -3.26
CA VAL A 42 -9.42 -7.20 -3.89
C VAL A 42 -9.31 -8.73 -3.80
N ALA A 43 -8.86 -9.35 -4.89
CA ALA A 43 -8.53 -10.77 -4.88
C ALA A 43 -7.38 -11.04 -3.91
N VAL A 44 -7.38 -12.24 -3.29
CA VAL A 44 -6.35 -12.63 -2.31
C VAL A 44 -4.95 -12.49 -2.90
N ASP A 45 -4.75 -12.95 -4.14
CA ASP A 45 -3.44 -12.88 -4.81
C ASP A 45 -2.95 -11.44 -4.99
N ALA A 46 -3.83 -10.53 -5.42
CA ALA A 46 -3.50 -9.12 -5.59
C ALA A 46 -3.20 -8.43 -4.25
N ARG A 47 -3.92 -8.81 -3.18
CA ARG A 47 -3.65 -8.35 -1.81
C ARG A 47 -2.28 -8.83 -1.33
N CYS A 48 -1.99 -10.12 -1.47
CA CYS A 48 -0.71 -10.71 -1.07
C CYS A 48 0.46 -10.10 -1.85
N LYS A 49 0.29 -9.87 -3.17
CA LYS A 49 1.28 -9.19 -4.02
C LYS A 49 1.56 -7.76 -3.51
N TYR A 50 0.52 -6.99 -3.23
CA TYR A 50 0.66 -5.63 -2.67
C TYR A 50 1.39 -5.64 -1.33
N GLU A 51 0.96 -6.49 -0.40
CA GLU A 51 1.52 -6.59 0.94
C GLU A 51 2.98 -7.02 0.92
N TYR A 52 3.30 -8.05 0.12
CA TYR A 52 4.67 -8.52 -0.08
C TYR A 52 5.61 -7.40 -0.57
N TYR A 53 5.23 -6.69 -1.63
CA TYR A 53 6.09 -5.62 -2.17
C TYR A 53 6.24 -4.45 -1.19
N MET A 54 5.15 -4.04 -0.53
CA MET A 54 5.18 -2.93 0.41
C MET A 54 6.03 -3.25 1.64
N CYS A 55 5.85 -4.43 2.24
CA CYS A 55 6.61 -4.84 3.43
C CYS A 55 8.08 -5.16 3.10
N THR A 56 8.37 -5.72 1.91
CA THR A 56 9.75 -5.97 1.47
C THR A 56 10.52 -4.67 1.23
N LYS A 57 9.87 -3.65 0.64
CA LYS A 57 10.51 -2.36 0.37
C LYS A 57 10.57 -1.46 1.61
N PHE A 58 9.57 -1.55 2.47
CA PHE A 58 9.46 -0.72 3.67
C PHE A 58 9.17 -1.62 4.87
N PRO A 59 10.21 -2.19 5.51
CA PRO A 59 10.05 -3.08 6.67
C PRO A 59 9.24 -2.45 7.81
N VAL A 60 9.29 -1.12 7.94
CA VAL A 60 8.48 -0.33 8.88
C VAL A 60 6.96 -0.61 8.77
N LEU A 61 6.48 -0.97 7.58
CA LEU A 61 5.08 -1.28 7.33
C LEU A 61 4.69 -2.67 7.84
N ALA A 62 5.68 -3.55 8.02
CA ALA A 62 5.49 -4.87 8.61
C ALA A 62 5.55 -4.84 10.15
N LEU A 63 5.90 -3.70 10.76
CA LEU A 63 5.92 -3.55 12.21
C LEU A 63 4.48 -3.45 12.74
N GLY A 64 4.10 -4.43 13.56
CA GLY A 64 2.78 -4.55 14.18
C GLY A 64 2.01 -5.77 13.68
N GLU A 65 0.79 -5.94 14.17
CA GLU A 65 -0.03 -7.09 13.79
C GLU A 65 -0.54 -6.99 12.34
N ALA A 66 -0.52 -8.12 11.64
CA ALA A 66 -1.14 -8.33 10.33
C ALA A 66 -0.83 -7.22 9.30
N ASN A 67 0.39 -6.66 9.31
CA ASN A 67 0.82 -5.62 8.37
C ASN A 67 -0.16 -4.44 8.27
N TRP A 68 -0.80 -4.09 9.39
CA TRP A 68 -1.92 -3.12 9.43
C TRP A 68 -1.57 -1.78 8.78
N LYS A 69 -0.30 -1.34 8.83
CA LYS A 69 0.17 -0.09 8.21
C LYS A 69 0.06 -0.14 6.69
N ALA A 70 0.41 -1.27 6.06
CA ALA A 70 0.26 -1.44 4.62
C ALA A 70 -1.22 -1.41 4.22
N HIS A 71 -2.09 -2.09 4.97
CA HIS A 71 -3.54 -2.05 4.75
C HIS A 71 -4.13 -0.66 4.93
N TYR A 72 -3.70 0.07 5.97
CA TYR A 72 -4.14 1.44 6.23
C TYR A 72 -3.82 2.39 5.07
N ILE A 73 -2.60 2.32 4.52
CA ILE A 73 -2.19 3.11 3.35
C ILE A 73 -3.14 2.82 2.19
N CYS A 74 -3.42 1.55 1.93
CA CYS A 74 -4.25 1.18 0.81
C CYS A 74 -5.70 1.66 0.95
N THR A 75 -6.33 1.42 2.09
CA THR A 75 -7.69 1.91 2.37
C THR A 75 -7.81 3.42 2.24
N LYS A 76 -6.77 4.18 2.59
CA LYS A 76 -6.81 5.65 2.55
C LYS A 76 -6.54 6.25 1.17
N LEU A 77 -5.74 5.59 0.34
CA LEU A 77 -5.23 6.19 -0.90
C LEU A 77 -5.77 5.53 -2.17
N TYR A 78 -6.18 4.27 -2.11
CA TYR A 78 -6.58 3.51 -3.29
C TYR A 78 -7.79 4.13 -3.97
N SER A 79 -8.83 4.48 -3.22
CA SER A 79 -10.05 5.10 -3.74
C SER A 79 -9.76 6.39 -4.50
N SER A 80 -8.90 7.26 -3.95
CA SER A 80 -8.48 8.50 -4.63
C SER A 80 -7.69 8.22 -5.91
N TRP A 81 -6.81 7.21 -5.90
CA TRP A 81 -6.04 6.85 -7.09
C TRP A 81 -6.94 6.27 -8.18
N PHE A 82 -7.82 5.32 -7.83
CA PHE A 82 -8.71 4.62 -8.75
C PHE A 82 -9.59 5.63 -9.49
N SER A 83 -10.27 6.53 -8.77
CA SER A 83 -11.11 7.57 -9.37
C SER A 83 -10.37 8.57 -10.28
N THR A 84 -9.03 8.61 -10.23
CA THR A 84 -8.23 9.54 -11.04
C THR A 84 -7.56 8.85 -12.24
N HIS A 85 -7.27 7.54 -12.15
CA HIS A 85 -6.42 6.83 -13.12
C HIS A 85 -7.12 5.65 -13.82
N VAL A 86 -8.31 5.26 -13.38
CA VAL A 86 -9.16 4.22 -13.97
C VAL A 86 -10.47 4.85 -14.41
#